data_AF-A0A937BD71-F1
#
_entry.id   AF-A0A937BD71-F1
#
_cell.length_a   1.000
_cell.length_b   1.000
_cell.length_c   1.000
_cell.angle_alpha   90.00
_cell.angle_beta   90.00
_cell.angle_gamma   90.00
#
_symmetry.space_group_name_H-M   'P 1'
#
loop_
_entity.id
_entity.type
_entity.pdbx_description
1 polymer ?
#
loop_
_entity_poly.entity_id
_entity_poly.type
_entity_poly.pdbx_seq_one_letter_code
_entity_poly.pdbx_strand_id
1 'polypeptide(L)'
;MKSNGPIFRYSEAFKNQVLQEIESGALNFTTARNKYGIRGVQTIQSWAKKYGSFGILPKIIRVESPNERDQIKDLKAQIKQLKHALADVTVDRIIAESTLEVICEQRGLDVEEVKKKAGLLLQERAKGKEEK
;
A
#
# COMPACT_ATOMS: atom_id res chain seq x y z
N MET A 1 2.22 -23.79 4.94
CA MET A 1 1.54 -25.10 4.87
C MET A 1 0.03 -24.87 4.89
N LYS A 2 -0.70 -25.24 3.82
CA LYS A 2 -2.17 -25.11 3.79
C LYS A 2 -2.77 -26.45 4.21
N SER A 3 -3.45 -26.48 5.36
CA SER A 3 -4.16 -27.65 5.84
C SER A 3 -5.44 -27.86 5.02
N ASN A 4 -5.40 -28.80 4.06
CA ASN A 4 -6.58 -29.27 3.34
C ASN A 4 -7.39 -30.20 4.24
N GLY A 5 -8.13 -29.63 5.17
CA GLY A 5 -9.17 -30.34 5.90
C GLY A 5 -10.45 -30.51 5.06
N PRO A 6 -11.38 -31.38 5.48
CA PRO A 6 -12.64 -31.60 4.77
C PRO A 6 -13.43 -30.29 4.59
N ILE A 7 -13.96 -30.09 3.38
CA ILE A 7 -14.75 -28.92 2.99
C ILE A 7 -16.21 -29.19 3.37
N PHE A 8 -16.70 -28.52 4.40
CA PHE A 8 -18.12 -28.58 4.78
C PHE A 8 -18.91 -27.50 4.03
N ARG A 9 -19.90 -27.92 3.25
CA ARG A 9 -20.85 -27.03 2.56
C ARG A 9 -22.17 -27.02 3.31
N TYR A 10 -22.60 -25.82 3.69
CA TYR A 10 -23.89 -25.59 4.35
C TYR A 10 -24.87 -24.97 3.35
N SER A 11 -26.12 -25.43 3.36
CA SER A 11 -27.20 -24.87 2.53
C SER A 11 -27.52 -23.44 2.95
N GLU A 12 -28.08 -22.63 2.04
CA GLU A 12 -28.43 -21.24 2.37
C GLU A 12 -29.56 -21.13 3.39
N ALA A 13 -30.57 -22.01 3.30
CA ALA A 13 -31.66 -22.09 4.27
C ALA A 13 -31.14 -22.34 5.69
N PHE A 14 -30.19 -23.27 5.85
CA PHE A 14 -29.57 -23.56 7.13
C PHE A 14 -28.78 -22.36 7.67
N LYS A 15 -27.99 -21.69 6.82
CA LYS A 15 -27.26 -20.49 7.24
C LYS A 15 -28.21 -19.40 7.74
N ASN A 16 -29.32 -19.17 7.05
CA ASN A 16 -30.31 -18.17 7.43
C ASN A 16 -31.01 -18.53 8.76
N GLN A 17 -31.36 -19.80 8.96
CA GLN A 17 -31.92 -20.27 10.23
C GLN A 17 -30.97 -19.99 11.41
N VAL A 18 -29.70 -20.36 11.28
CA VAL A 18 -28.70 -20.12 12.34
C VAL A 18 -28.54 -18.62 12.62
N LEU A 19 -28.57 -17.77 11.58
CA LEU A 19 -28.45 -16.32 11.76
C LEU A 19 -29.70 -15.70 12.42
N GLN A 20 -30.90 -16.17 12.08
CA GLN A 20 -32.14 -15.70 12.72
C GLN A 20 -32.20 -16.05 14.22
N GLU A 21 -31.73 -17.24 14.61
CA GLU A 21 -31.64 -17.62 16.04
C GLU A 21 -30.61 -16.78 16.82
N ILE A 22 -29.59 -16.27 16.14
CA ILE A 22 -28.61 -15.35 16.75
C ILE A 22 -29.19 -13.94 16.82
N GLU A 23 -29.90 -13.49 15.78
CA GLU A 23 -30.53 -12.17 15.72
C GLU A 23 -31.64 -12.01 16.76
N SER A 24 -32.42 -13.06 17.03
CA SER A 24 -33.43 -13.08 18.08
C SER A 24 -32.85 -13.10 19.50
N GLY A 25 -31.53 -13.22 19.64
CA GLY A 25 -30.84 -13.34 20.93
C GLY A 25 -31.00 -14.71 21.59
N ALA A 26 -31.65 -15.68 20.93
CA ALA A 26 -31.83 -17.03 21.46
C ALA A 26 -30.51 -17.80 21.59
N LEU A 27 -29.52 -17.49 20.72
CA LEU A 27 -28.20 -18.12 20.74
C LEU A 27 -27.07 -17.09 20.57
N ASN A 28 -25.98 -17.31 21.30
CA ASN A 28 -24.70 -16.63 21.03
C ASN A 28 -23.88 -17.44 20.00
N PHE A 29 -22.93 -16.83 19.30
CA PHE A 29 -22.15 -17.50 18.24
C PHE A 29 -21.43 -18.77 18.72
N THR A 30 -20.90 -18.76 19.94
CA THR A 30 -20.25 -19.94 20.55
C THR A 30 -21.26 -21.06 20.82
N THR A 31 -22.45 -20.69 21.30
CA THR A 31 -23.54 -21.64 21.57
C THR A 31 -24.08 -22.23 20.28
N ALA A 32 -24.29 -21.41 19.25
CA ALA A 32 -24.71 -21.84 17.91
C ALA A 32 -23.67 -22.79 17.29
N ARG A 33 -22.37 -22.50 17.44
CA ARG A 33 -21.31 -23.41 17.00
C ARG A 33 -21.45 -24.79 17.62
N ASN A 34 -21.61 -24.85 18.95
CA ASN A 34 -21.69 -26.11 19.68
C ASN A 34 -22.99 -26.87 19.36
N LYS A 35 -24.13 -26.16 19.29
CA LYS A 35 -25.45 -26.73 18.97
C LYS A 35 -25.49 -27.37 17.58
N TYR A 36 -24.90 -26.70 16.59
CA TYR A 36 -24.96 -27.11 15.19
C TYR A 36 -23.69 -27.82 14.67
N GLY A 37 -22.71 -28.10 15.53
CA GLY A 37 -21.48 -28.78 15.16
C GLY A 37 -20.64 -28.04 14.10
N ILE A 38 -20.68 -26.70 14.10
CA ILE A 38 -20.01 -25.88 13.09
C ILE A 38 -18.51 -25.81 13.42
N ARG A 39 -17.65 -25.98 12.40
CA ARG A 39 -16.18 -26.08 12.56
C ARG A 39 -15.54 -24.92 13.34
N GLY A 40 -16.12 -23.72 13.25
CA GLY A 40 -15.60 -22.56 13.95
C GLY A 40 -16.57 -21.39 13.97
N VAL A 41 -16.45 -20.57 15.01
CA VAL A 41 -17.24 -19.34 15.21
C VAL A 41 -17.05 -18.38 14.03
N GLN A 42 -15.83 -18.30 13.47
CA GLN A 42 -15.53 -17.46 12.31
C GLN A 42 -16.36 -17.81 11.06
N THR A 43 -16.83 -19.05 10.94
CA THR A 43 -17.68 -19.49 9.82
C THR A 43 -19.05 -18.82 9.91
N ILE A 44 -19.63 -18.79 11.11
CA ILE A 44 -20.91 -18.16 11.39
C ILE A 44 -20.79 -16.64 11.25
N GLN A 45 -19.71 -16.04 11.74
CA GLN A 45 -19.44 -14.61 11.55
C GLN A 45 -19.31 -14.22 10.08
N SER A 46 -18.72 -15.10 9.25
CA SER A 46 -18.63 -14.87 7.80
C SER A 46 -20.01 -14.91 7.13
N TRP A 47 -20.92 -15.78 7.60
CA TRP A 47 -22.32 -15.76 7.15
C TRP A 47 -23.04 -14.52 7.62
N ALA A 48 -22.88 -14.11 8.88
CA ALA A 48 -23.46 -12.88 9.41
C ALA A 48 -23.00 -11.64 8.62
N LYS A 49 -21.72 -11.60 8.20
CA LYS A 49 -21.20 -10.52 7.36
C LYS A 49 -21.78 -10.50 5.94
N LYS A 50 -22.17 -11.66 5.41
CA LYS A 50 -22.65 -11.82 4.03
C LYS A 50 -24.18 -11.74 3.91
N TYR A 51 -24.89 -12.25 4.92
CA TYR A 51 -26.35 -12.46 4.91
C TYR A 51 -27.07 -11.84 6.12
N GLY A 52 -26.34 -11.47 7.18
CA GLY A 52 -26.93 -10.92 8.40
C GLY A 52 -27.35 -9.47 8.22
N SER A 53 -28.55 -9.13 8.68
CA SER A 53 -29.03 -7.76 8.79
C SER A 53 -28.28 -7.03 9.92
N PHE A 54 -28.38 -5.69 9.88
CA PHE A 54 -27.59 -4.67 10.57
C PHE A 54 -27.39 -4.81 12.10
N GLY A 55 -28.00 -5.79 12.78
CA GLY A 55 -27.98 -5.96 14.24
C GLY A 55 -27.07 -7.06 14.81
N ILE A 56 -26.60 -8.04 14.02
CA ILE A 56 -25.92 -9.24 14.54
C ILE A 56 -24.44 -8.99 14.89
N LEU A 57 -23.78 -8.09 14.15
CA LEU A 57 -22.38 -7.74 14.38
C LEU A 57 -22.30 -6.27 14.77
N PRO A 58 -21.68 -5.90 15.91
CA PRO A 58 -21.33 -4.52 16.15
C PRO A 58 -20.37 -4.09 15.03
N LYS A 59 -20.88 -3.30 14.09
CA LYS A 59 -20.05 -2.71 13.05
C LYS A 59 -19.16 -1.71 13.76
N ILE A 60 -17.88 -2.06 13.96
CA ILE A 60 -16.86 -1.06 14.26
C ILE A 60 -16.77 -0.21 12.98
N ILE A 61 -17.63 0.79 12.88
CA ILE A 61 -17.53 1.83 11.88
C ILE A 61 -16.32 2.64 12.33
N ARG A 62 -15.14 2.27 11.83
CA ARG A 62 -14.01 3.20 11.89
C ARG A 62 -14.44 4.38 11.04
N VAL A 63 -14.85 5.46 11.70
CA VAL A 63 -15.16 6.73 11.05
C VAL A 63 -13.82 7.31 10.61
N GLU A 64 -13.28 6.79 9.50
CA GLU A 64 -12.26 7.49 8.72
C GLU A 64 -13.05 8.53 7.92
N SER A 65 -12.74 9.80 8.10
CA SER A 65 -13.32 10.83 7.26
C SER A 65 -12.96 10.53 5.80
N PRO A 66 -13.87 10.68 4.81
CA PRO A 66 -13.57 10.41 3.39
C PRO A 66 -12.28 11.08 2.92
N ASN A 67 -11.99 12.26 3.50
CA ASN A 67 -10.80 13.06 3.29
C ASN A 67 -9.48 12.34 3.62
N GLU A 68 -9.42 11.54 4.68
CA GLU A 68 -8.19 10.83 5.09
C GLU A 68 -7.80 9.71 4.12
N ARG A 69 -8.79 9.02 3.54
CA ARG A 69 -8.54 7.94 2.58
C ARG A 69 -7.98 8.49 1.27
N ASP A 70 -8.51 9.62 0.83
CA ASP A 70 -8.06 10.31 -0.37
C ASP A 70 -6.65 10.89 -0.16
N GLN A 71 -6.37 11.47 1.02
CA GLN A 71 -5.03 11.93 1.38
C GLN A 71 -3.97 10.81 1.36
N ILE A 72 -4.28 9.63 1.92
CA ILE A 72 -3.32 8.50 1.89
C ILE A 72 -3.06 8.05 0.46
N LYS A 73 -4.08 8.05 -0.40
CA LYS A 73 -3.96 7.67 -1.81
C LYS A 73 -3.12 8.69 -2.57
N ASP A 74 -3.35 9.99 -2.35
CA ASP A 74 -2.63 11.07 -2.99
C ASP A 74 -1.17 11.10 -2.55
N LEU A 75 -0.90 10.93 -1.25
CA LEU A 75 0.46 10.82 -0.72
C LEU A 75 1.20 9.62 -1.32
N LYS A 76 0.53 8.47 -1.48
CA LYS A 76 1.14 7.30 -2.16
C LYS A 76 1.45 7.58 -3.62
N ALA A 77 0.58 8.30 -4.33
CA ALA A 77 0.81 8.68 -5.72
C ALA A 77 2.01 9.64 -5.84
N GLN A 78 2.10 10.64 -4.95
CA GLN A 78 3.23 11.56 -4.90
C GLN A 78 4.54 10.84 -4.59
N ILE A 79 4.56 9.94 -3.60
CA ILE A 79 5.76 9.13 -3.29
C ILE A 79 6.20 8.32 -4.51
N LYS A 80 5.26 7.75 -5.26
CA LYS A 80 5.57 7.00 -6.48
C LYS A 80 6.19 7.92 -7.55
N GLN A 81 5.58 9.07 -7.80
CA GLN A 81 6.10 10.05 -8.77
C GLN A 81 7.50 10.55 -8.40
N LEU A 82 7.71 10.91 -7.14
CA LEU A 82 9.02 11.36 -6.64
C LEU A 82 10.09 10.28 -6.77
N LYS A 83 9.74 9.01 -6.48
CA LYS A 83 10.67 7.89 -6.68
C LYS A 83 11.06 7.70 -8.15
N HIS A 84 10.11 7.86 -9.07
CA HIS A 84 10.40 7.80 -10.51
C HIS A 84 11.32 8.94 -10.93
N ALA A 85 10.97 10.19 -10.60
CA ALA A 85 11.79 11.35 -10.93
C ALA A 85 13.22 11.23 -10.36
N LEU A 86 13.36 10.72 -9.13
CA LEU A 86 14.67 10.48 -8.53
C LEU A 86 15.45 9.40 -9.28
N ALA A 87 14.78 8.31 -9.69
CA ALA A 87 15.43 7.26 -10.47
C ALA A 87 15.92 7.79 -11.82
N ASP A 88 15.09 8.55 -12.53
CA ASP A 88 15.43 9.15 -13.82
C ASP A 88 16.65 10.07 -13.69
N VAL A 89 16.64 11.00 -12.74
CA VAL A 89 17.78 11.90 -12.45
C VAL A 89 19.03 11.12 -12.04
N THR A 90 18.88 10.01 -11.32
CA THR A 90 20.03 9.18 -10.92
C THR A 90 20.66 8.49 -12.11
N VAL A 91 19.86 7.99 -13.05
CA VAL A 91 20.35 7.38 -14.30
C VAL A 91 21.08 8.44 -15.13
N ASP A 92 20.47 9.62 -15.31
CA ASP A 92 21.10 10.72 -16.06
C ASP A 92 22.42 11.16 -15.42
N ARG A 93 22.49 11.22 -14.08
CA ARG A 93 23.72 11.52 -13.36
C ARG A 93 24.81 10.48 -13.62
N ILE A 94 24.48 9.20 -13.53
CA ILE A 94 25.44 8.11 -13.79
C ILE A 94 25.96 8.19 -15.22
N ILE A 95 25.07 8.39 -16.20
CA ILE A 95 25.47 8.55 -17.61
C ILE A 95 26.40 9.75 -17.77
N ALA A 96 26.08 10.90 -17.16
CA ALA A 96 26.91 12.09 -17.24
C ALA A 96 28.29 11.89 -16.59
N GLU A 97 28.36 11.23 -15.44
CA GLU A 97 29.61 10.90 -14.74
C GLU A 97 30.48 9.96 -15.58
N SER A 98 29.93 8.84 -16.06
CA SER A 98 30.68 7.91 -16.91
C SER A 98 31.11 8.54 -18.24
N THR A 99 30.27 9.40 -18.84
CA THR A 99 30.64 10.12 -20.06
C THR A 99 31.81 11.08 -19.81
N LEU A 100 31.80 11.78 -18.66
CA LEU A 100 32.89 12.67 -18.28
C LEU A 100 34.19 11.89 -18.07
N GLU A 101 34.14 10.74 -17.40
CA GLU A 101 35.30 9.87 -17.19
C GLU A 101 35.94 9.46 -18.51
N VAL A 102 35.15 8.96 -19.46
CA VAL A 102 35.63 8.54 -20.79
C VAL A 102 36.27 9.71 -21.54
N ILE A 103 35.66 10.91 -21.50
CA ILE A 103 36.21 12.10 -22.18
C ILE A 103 37.52 12.53 -21.53
N CYS A 104 37.61 12.49 -20.20
CA CYS A 104 38.82 12.88 -19.47
C CYS A 104 39.95 11.90 -19.78
N GLU A 105 39.68 10.60 -19.79
CA GLU A 105 40.65 9.56 -20.17
C GLU A 105 41.17 9.76 -21.60
N GLN A 106 40.28 9.96 -22.58
CA GLN A 106 40.66 10.20 -23.98
C GLN A 106 41.53 11.45 -24.17
N ARG A 107 41.41 12.44 -23.29
CA ARG A 107 42.14 13.71 -23.37
C ARG A 107 43.33 13.80 -22.41
N GLY A 108 43.57 12.76 -21.60
CA GLY A 108 44.60 12.78 -20.56
C GLY A 108 44.36 13.84 -19.48
N LEU A 109 43.09 14.15 -19.19
CA LEU A 109 42.69 15.14 -18.19
C LEU A 109 42.29 14.45 -16.89
N ASP A 110 42.53 15.12 -15.76
CA ASP A 110 42.03 14.66 -14.47
C ASP A 110 40.57 15.10 -14.25
N VAL A 111 39.74 14.14 -13.81
CA VAL A 111 38.29 14.33 -13.65
C VAL A 111 37.98 15.35 -12.53
N GLU A 112 38.74 15.33 -11.43
CA GLU A 112 38.49 16.19 -10.29
C GLU A 112 38.87 17.64 -10.56
N GLU A 113 39.96 17.88 -11.31
CA GLU A 113 40.28 19.21 -11.80
C GLU A 113 39.19 19.79 -12.71
N VAL A 114 38.62 18.96 -13.60
CA VAL A 114 37.55 19.38 -14.51
C VAL A 114 36.28 19.73 -13.73
N LYS A 115 35.88 18.89 -12.75
CA LYS A 115 34.73 19.16 -11.87
C LYS A 115 34.91 20.46 -11.08
N LYS A 116 36.11 20.71 -10.53
CA LYS A 116 36.41 21.93 -9.77
C LYS A 116 36.29 23.19 -10.65
N LYS A 117 36.85 23.15 -11.86
CA LYS A 117 36.73 24.26 -12.83
C LYS A 117 35.28 24.47 -13.27
N ALA A 118 34.54 23.40 -13.53
CA ALA A 118 33.12 23.47 -13.88
C ALA A 118 32.28 24.10 -12.76
N GLY A 119 32.53 23.75 -11.49
CA GLY A 119 31.85 24.34 -10.33
C GLY A 119 32.03 25.85 -10.22
N LEU A 120 33.25 26.35 -10.44
CA LEU A 120 33.54 27.79 -10.43
C LEU A 120 32.79 28.54 -11.56
N LEU A 121 32.83 27.99 -12.78
CA LEU A 121 32.13 28.56 -13.93
C LEU A 121 30.61 28.61 -13.75
N LEU A 122 30.04 27.59 -13.07
CA LEU A 122 28.61 27.56 -12.75
C LEU A 122 28.24 28.63 -11.71
N GLN A 123 29.09 28.85 -10.71
CA GLN A 123 28.90 29.92 -9.72
C GLN A 123 28.99 31.31 -10.35
N GLU A 124 29.93 31.53 -11.26
CA GLU A 124 30.07 32.78 -12.01
C GLU A 124 28.85 33.04 -12.91
N ARG A 125 28.34 32.00 -13.59
CA ARG A 125 27.11 32.09 -14.39
C ARG A 125 25.85 32.35 -13.57
N ALA A 126 25.80 31.86 -12.33
CA ALA A 126 24.68 32.11 -11.43
C ALA A 126 24.65 33.58 -10.99
N LYS A 127 25.80 34.16 -10.61
CA LYS A 127 25.92 35.57 -10.21
C LYS A 127 25.54 36.53 -11.35
N GLY A 128 25.97 36.26 -12.58
CA GLY A 128 25.63 37.08 -13.74
C GLY A 128 24.17 37.05 -14.19
N LYS A 129 23.34 36.15 -13.63
CA LYS A 129 21.88 36.11 -13.86
C LYS A 129 21.08 36.88 -12.81
N GLU A 130 21.66 37.19 -11.66
CA GLU A 130 21.01 37.97 -10.59
C GLU A 130 21.22 39.48 -10.75
N GLU A 131 22.20 39.91 -11.55
CA GLU A 131 22.53 41.32 -11.83
C GLU A 131 21.85 41.89 -13.10
N LYS A 132 20.92 41.15 -13.73
CA LYS A 132 20.12 41.59 -14.90
C LYS A 132 18.63 41.47 -14.61
#